data_AF-A0A371R4E2-F1
#
_entry.id   AF-A0A371R4E2-F1
#
_cell.length_a   1.000
_cell.length_b   1.000
_cell.length_c   1.000
_cell.angle_alpha   90.00
_cell.angle_beta   90.00
_cell.angle_gamma   90.00
#
_symmetry.space_group_name_H-M   'P 1'
#
loop_
_entity.id
_entity.type
_entity.pdbx_description
1 polymer ?
#
loop_
_entity_poly.entity_id
_entity_poly.type
_entity_poly.pdbx_seq_one_letter_code
_entity_poly.pdbx_strand_id
1 'polypeptide(L)'
;MIFIKEPLFFLFVYFLFFPLLRVGTRPYVYAIAGGAAAHMALMAGGNASSLPKSLAVAWPVNLIPLFLYAVVITSAAYLVFLRAGTKVDPGNALALGLGLYNYSYGLMIASAVYSLPRYSELAEPLLLSGLITFAGVEVFVLRAVASSTKSALKTWPVPAITFPAGWLSYWVLPPLSTDIYPRLILATAQAGSAALIVYAMFRNNLVAASLMGGLSSYKFWAFLFGGVMLYAVPEVLIHLYHPEVHAYLHL
;
A
#
# COMPACT_ATOMS: atom_id res chain seq x y z
N MET A 1 -22.42 -1.82 -16.53
CA MET A 1 -21.27 -2.37 -17.28
C MET A 1 -20.07 -2.33 -16.34
N ILE A 2 -19.42 -3.46 -16.05
CA ILE A 2 -18.23 -3.47 -15.19
C ILE A 2 -17.09 -2.86 -16.00
N PHE A 3 -16.68 -1.63 -15.70
CA PHE A 3 -15.48 -1.05 -16.29
C PHE A 3 -14.26 -1.66 -15.60
N ILE A 4 -13.46 -2.38 -16.39
CA ILE A 4 -12.22 -3.06 -15.97
C ILE A 4 -10.97 -2.34 -16.46
N LYS A 5 -11.10 -1.09 -16.93
CA LYS A 5 -10.01 -0.35 -17.56
C LYS A 5 -8.86 -0.12 -16.57
N GLU A 6 -9.16 0.43 -15.41
CA GLU A 6 -8.19 0.76 -14.36
C GLU A 6 -7.45 -0.48 -13.85
N PRO A 7 -8.12 -1.58 -13.43
CA PRO A 7 -7.44 -2.77 -12.95
C PRO A 7 -6.62 -3.47 -14.04
N LEU A 8 -7.10 -3.53 -15.28
CA LEU A 8 -6.31 -4.10 -16.39
C LEU A 8 -5.10 -3.23 -16.72
N PHE A 9 -5.25 -1.91 -16.64
CA PHE A 9 -4.16 -0.98 -16.93
C PHE A 9 -3.06 -1.06 -15.87
N PHE A 10 -3.42 -1.09 -14.59
CA PHE A 10 -2.46 -1.32 -13.51
C PHE A 10 -1.73 -2.66 -13.67
N LEU A 11 -2.48 -3.74 -13.93
CA LEU A 11 -1.94 -5.08 -14.17
C LEU A 11 -0.92 -5.07 -15.33
N PHE A 12 -1.32 -4.49 -16.47
CA PHE A 12 -0.46 -4.38 -17.64
C PHE A 12 0.81 -3.60 -17.36
N VAL A 13 0.71 -2.42 -16.74
CA VAL A 13 1.86 -1.56 -16.43
C VAL A 13 2.80 -2.24 -15.45
N TYR A 14 2.28 -2.89 -14.41
CA TYR A 14 3.10 -3.61 -13.44
C TYR A 14 3.88 -4.75 -14.13
N PHE A 15 3.21 -5.58 -14.93
CA PHE A 15 3.86 -6.67 -15.67
C PHE A 15 4.82 -6.17 -16.75
N LEU A 16 4.60 -4.98 -17.31
CA LEU A 16 5.50 -4.34 -18.26
C LEU A 16 6.76 -3.82 -17.55
N PHE A 17 6.59 -3.13 -16.42
CA PHE A 17 7.69 -2.55 -15.66
C PHE A 17 8.54 -3.60 -14.97
N PHE A 18 7.94 -4.69 -14.47
CA PHE A 18 8.68 -5.71 -13.74
C PHE A 18 9.92 -6.24 -14.49
N PRO A 19 9.85 -6.68 -15.76
CA PRO A 19 11.03 -7.07 -16.53
C PRO A 19 11.88 -5.88 -17.01
N LEU A 20 11.26 -4.76 -17.40
CA LEU A 20 11.95 -3.65 -18.06
C LEU A 20 12.74 -2.74 -17.10
N LEU A 21 12.25 -2.54 -15.87
CA LEU A 21 12.81 -1.57 -14.94
C LEU A 21 14.09 -2.08 -14.27
N ARG A 22 15.24 -1.72 -14.82
CA ARG A 22 16.54 -2.11 -14.26
C ARG A 22 16.87 -1.27 -13.03
N VAL A 23 16.82 -1.89 -11.86
CA VAL A 23 17.20 -1.24 -10.59
C VAL A 23 18.68 -1.42 -10.32
N GLY A 24 19.39 -0.30 -10.06
CA GLY A 24 20.80 -0.33 -9.69
C GLY A 24 21.03 -0.90 -8.29
N THR A 25 22.25 -1.39 -8.03
CA THR A 25 22.65 -2.01 -6.75
C THR A 25 23.37 -1.05 -5.81
N ARG A 26 23.24 0.26 -6.04
CA ARG A 26 23.96 1.26 -5.26
C ARG A 26 23.26 1.50 -3.91
N PRO A 27 23.99 1.77 -2.81
CA PRO A 27 23.40 1.91 -1.48
C PRO A 27 22.27 2.95 -1.37
N TYR A 28 22.41 4.09 -2.07
CA TYR A 28 21.36 5.12 -2.07
C TYR A 28 20.05 4.65 -2.70
N VAL A 29 20.09 3.72 -3.65
CA VAL A 29 18.89 3.14 -4.28
C VAL A 29 18.11 2.34 -3.23
N TYR A 30 18.83 1.61 -2.37
CA TYR A 30 18.23 0.86 -1.27
C TYR A 30 17.60 1.80 -0.24
N ALA A 31 18.26 2.91 0.11
CA ALA A 31 17.69 3.91 0.99
C ALA A 31 16.40 4.54 0.41
N ILE A 32 16.39 4.91 -0.88
CA ILE A 32 15.18 5.42 -1.57
C ILE A 32 14.06 4.37 -1.54
N ALA A 33 14.35 3.12 -1.88
CA ALA A 33 13.33 2.07 -1.84
C ALA A 33 12.77 1.83 -0.44
N GLY A 34 13.64 1.87 0.58
CA GLY A 34 13.24 1.74 1.96
C GLY A 34 12.42 2.92 2.46
N GLY A 35 12.68 4.13 1.96
CA GLY A 35 11.85 5.32 2.20
C GLY A 35 10.44 5.21 1.60
N ALA A 36 10.35 4.76 0.34
CA ALA A 36 9.07 4.54 -0.31
C ALA A 36 8.26 3.43 0.41
N ALA A 37 8.91 2.32 0.77
CA ALA A 37 8.30 1.27 1.59
C ALA A 37 7.88 1.78 2.98
N ALA A 38 8.64 2.69 3.59
CA ALA A 38 8.30 3.28 4.87
C ALA A 38 7.02 4.14 4.77
N HIS A 39 6.90 4.93 3.71
CA HIS A 39 5.69 5.70 3.45
C HIS A 39 4.47 4.77 3.25
N MET A 40 4.58 3.75 2.39
CA MET A 40 3.51 2.75 2.21
C MET A 40 3.11 2.06 3.53
N ALA A 41 4.09 1.69 4.37
CA ALA A 41 3.84 1.10 5.68
C ALA A 41 3.11 2.06 6.64
N LEU A 42 3.47 3.34 6.64
CA LEU A 42 2.79 4.36 7.45
C LEU A 42 1.36 4.56 6.99
N MET A 43 1.13 4.58 5.68
CA MET A 43 -0.20 4.65 5.08
C MET A 43 -1.05 3.44 5.45
N ALA A 44 -0.51 2.23 5.29
CA ALA A 44 -1.19 1.01 5.69
C ALA A 44 -1.53 0.99 7.19
N GLY A 45 -0.58 1.37 8.05
CA GLY A 45 -0.81 1.45 9.50
C GLY A 45 -1.85 2.50 9.89
N GLY A 46 -1.80 3.68 9.26
CA GLY A 46 -2.79 4.75 9.44
C GLY A 46 -4.19 4.27 9.09
N ASN A 47 -4.35 3.69 7.91
CA ASN A 47 -5.62 3.17 7.39
C ASN A 47 -6.15 1.97 8.17
N ALA A 48 -5.26 1.14 8.73
CA ALA A 48 -5.66 0.05 9.62
C ALA A 48 -6.26 0.57 10.94
N SER A 49 -5.69 1.65 11.48
CA SER A 49 -6.07 2.22 12.78
C SER A 49 -7.33 3.11 12.72
N SER A 50 -7.70 3.56 11.54
CA SER A 50 -8.69 4.62 11.39
C SER A 50 -10.13 4.15 11.55
N LEU A 51 -10.44 2.90 11.21
CA LEU A 51 -11.73 2.28 11.57
C LEU A 51 -11.90 2.18 13.10
N PRO A 52 -10.99 1.56 13.89
CA PRO A 52 -11.09 1.61 15.35
C PRO A 52 -11.23 3.04 15.90
N LYS A 53 -10.46 3.99 15.35
CA LYS A 53 -10.53 5.40 15.76
C LYS A 53 -11.91 6.00 15.52
N SER A 54 -12.53 5.79 14.35
CA SER A 54 -13.85 6.33 14.03
C SER A 54 -14.95 5.73 14.90
N LEU A 55 -14.85 4.44 15.26
CA LEU A 55 -15.79 3.78 16.17
C LEU A 55 -15.68 4.27 17.62
N ALA A 56 -14.48 4.66 18.06
CA ALA A 56 -14.25 5.16 19.41
C ALA A 56 -14.87 6.55 19.68
N VAL A 57 -15.06 7.35 18.63
CA VAL A 57 -15.53 8.75 18.73
C VAL A 57 -16.95 8.96 18.23
N ALA A 58 -17.64 7.88 17.83
CA ALA A 58 -19.01 7.96 17.35
C ALA A 58 -19.96 8.30 18.52
N TRP A 59 -20.45 9.53 18.56
CA TRP A 59 -21.49 10.00 19.48
C TRP A 59 -22.76 10.33 18.69
N PRO A 60 -23.97 10.01 19.19
CA PRO A 60 -24.31 9.42 20.49
C PRO A 60 -24.41 7.89 20.51
N VAL A 61 -24.04 7.21 19.42
CA VAL A 61 -24.23 5.76 19.29
C VAL A 61 -23.13 5.01 20.05
N ASN A 62 -23.50 4.15 21.01
CA ASN A 62 -22.52 3.31 21.69
C ASN A 62 -22.01 2.21 20.76
N LEU A 63 -20.85 2.44 20.13
CA LEU A 63 -20.16 1.49 19.25
C LEU A 63 -19.00 0.75 19.95
N ILE A 64 -18.92 0.77 21.29
CA ILE A 64 -17.85 0.12 22.06
C ILE A 64 -17.64 -1.35 21.67
N PRO A 65 -18.70 -2.19 21.50
CA PRO A 65 -18.50 -3.58 21.10
C PRO A 65 -17.81 -3.73 19.73
N LEU A 66 -18.21 -2.90 18.76
CA LEU A 66 -17.61 -2.89 17.42
C LEU A 66 -16.19 -2.33 17.43
N PHE A 67 -15.93 -1.32 18.26
CA PHE A 67 -14.58 -0.81 18.51
C PHE A 67 -13.66 -1.92 19.03
N LEU A 68 -14.06 -2.61 20.11
CA LEU A 68 -13.25 -3.70 20.69
C LEU A 68 -13.01 -4.82 19.68
N TYR A 69 -14.04 -5.19 18.92
CA TYR A 69 -13.93 -6.18 17.85
C TYR A 69 -12.92 -5.77 16.77
N ALA A 70 -13.01 -4.52 16.28
CA ALA A 70 -12.10 -3.99 15.26
C ALA A 70 -10.64 -3.91 15.76
N VAL A 71 -10.43 -3.51 17.03
CA VAL A 71 -9.10 -3.49 17.66
C VAL A 71 -8.52 -4.89 17.74
N VAL A 72 -9.30 -5.87 18.21
CA VAL A 72 -8.83 -7.26 18.36
C VAL A 72 -8.45 -7.85 17.01
N ILE A 73 -9.30 -7.69 15.99
CA ILE A 73 -9.04 -8.25 14.67
C ILE A 73 -7.83 -7.62 13.99
N THR A 74 -7.75 -6.29 13.97
CA THR A 74 -6.63 -5.60 13.30
C THR A 74 -5.30 -5.87 14.03
N SER A 75 -5.31 -5.91 15.37
CA SER A 75 -4.13 -6.28 16.16
C SER A 75 -3.71 -7.74 15.93
N ALA A 76 -4.67 -8.67 15.92
CA ALA A 76 -4.39 -10.08 15.64
C ALA A 76 -3.82 -10.26 14.22
N ALA A 77 -4.40 -9.60 13.21
CA ALA A 77 -3.90 -9.62 11.85
C ALA A 77 -2.46 -9.09 11.77
N TYR A 78 -2.18 -7.94 12.38
CA TYR A 78 -0.82 -7.40 12.44
C TYR A 78 0.19 -8.41 13.01
N LEU A 79 -0.12 -9.03 14.16
CA LEU A 79 0.78 -10.00 14.81
C LEU A 79 0.97 -11.28 13.99
N VAL A 80 -0.11 -11.81 13.40
CA VAL A 80 -0.06 -13.00 12.54
C VAL A 80 0.79 -12.75 11.31
N PHE A 81 0.58 -11.63 10.63
CA PHE A 81 1.33 -11.29 9.42
C PHE A 81 2.77 -10.88 9.73
N LEU A 82 3.04 -10.22 10.86
CA LEU A 82 4.41 -9.98 11.32
C LEU A 82 5.14 -11.32 11.53
N ARG A 83 4.50 -12.27 12.21
CA ARG A 83 5.06 -13.60 12.41
C ARG A 83 5.27 -14.33 11.09
N ALA A 84 4.32 -14.26 10.16
CA ALA A 84 4.46 -14.85 8.83
C ALA A 84 5.61 -14.21 8.03
N GLY A 85 5.74 -12.88 8.08
CA GLY A 85 6.82 -12.13 7.43
C GLY A 85 8.20 -12.57 7.90
N THR A 86 8.38 -12.81 9.20
CA THR A 86 9.67 -13.31 9.74
C THR A 86 10.03 -14.73 9.29
N LYS A 87 9.08 -15.49 8.72
CA LYS A 87 9.31 -16.85 8.19
C LYS A 87 9.67 -16.88 6.71
N VAL A 88 9.62 -15.73 6.02
CA VAL A 88 9.99 -15.60 4.62
C VAL A 88 11.07 -14.53 4.44
N ASP A 89 11.72 -14.54 3.28
CA ASP A 89 12.70 -13.50 2.95
C ASP A 89 12.02 -12.13 2.77
N PRO A 90 12.75 -11.01 3.01
CA PRO A 90 12.18 -9.67 2.94
C PRO A 90 11.53 -9.31 1.59
N GLY A 91 12.05 -9.82 0.48
CA GLY A 91 11.47 -9.59 -0.85
C GLY A 91 10.09 -10.22 -0.99
N ASN A 92 9.93 -11.48 -0.59
CA ASN A 92 8.62 -12.14 -0.60
C ASN A 92 7.67 -11.57 0.47
N ALA A 93 8.17 -11.20 1.65
CA ALA A 93 7.36 -10.50 2.66
C ALA A 93 6.80 -9.18 2.09
N LEU A 94 7.65 -8.39 1.43
CA LEU A 94 7.24 -7.14 0.78
C LEU A 94 6.19 -7.39 -0.30
N ALA A 95 6.40 -8.35 -1.20
CA ALA A 95 5.42 -8.66 -2.25
C ALA A 95 4.07 -9.10 -1.69
N LEU A 96 4.04 -9.88 -0.60
CA LEU A 96 2.79 -10.22 0.08
C LEU A 96 2.16 -9.00 0.76
N GLY A 97 2.96 -8.12 1.37
CA GLY A 97 2.51 -6.88 2.00
C GLY A 97 1.91 -5.89 1.01
N LEU A 98 2.58 -5.66 -0.12
CA LEU A 98 2.06 -4.90 -1.27
C LEU A 98 0.82 -5.58 -1.85
N GLY A 99 0.76 -6.92 -1.84
CA GLY A 99 -0.45 -7.68 -2.17
C GLY A 99 -1.68 -7.25 -1.39
N LEU A 100 -1.59 -7.28 -0.05
CA LEU A 100 -2.66 -6.84 0.85
C LEU A 100 -2.96 -5.35 0.73
N TYR A 101 -1.92 -4.54 0.51
CA TYR A 101 -2.04 -3.10 0.25
C TYR A 101 -2.89 -2.85 -1.00
N ASN A 102 -2.55 -3.50 -2.11
CA ASN A 102 -3.18 -3.34 -3.42
C ASN A 102 -4.59 -3.90 -3.48
N TYR A 103 -4.87 -5.00 -2.77
CA TYR A 103 -6.25 -5.45 -2.58
C TYR A 103 -7.10 -4.33 -1.98
N SER A 104 -6.58 -3.71 -0.92
CA SER A 104 -7.29 -2.65 -0.23
C SER A 104 -7.48 -1.44 -1.15
N TYR A 105 -6.39 -1.01 -1.78
CA TYR A 105 -6.36 0.13 -2.69
C TYR A 105 -7.28 -0.05 -3.90
N GLY A 106 -7.33 -1.25 -4.49
CA GLY A 106 -8.22 -1.57 -5.60
C GLY A 106 -9.69 -1.42 -5.24
N LEU A 107 -10.11 -1.89 -4.05
CA LEU A 107 -11.48 -1.72 -3.57
C LEU A 107 -11.80 -0.25 -3.28
N MET A 108 -10.86 0.49 -2.71
CA MET A 108 -11.03 1.90 -2.36
C MET A 108 -11.15 2.79 -3.62
N ILE A 109 -10.33 2.55 -4.65
CA ILE A 109 -10.44 3.26 -5.93
C ILE A 109 -11.73 2.87 -6.66
N ALA A 110 -12.11 1.58 -6.70
CA ALA A 110 -13.37 1.18 -7.29
C ALA A 110 -14.56 1.88 -6.60
N SER A 111 -14.53 1.94 -5.26
CA SER A 111 -15.53 2.66 -4.48
C SER A 111 -15.59 4.14 -4.87
N ALA A 112 -14.45 4.80 -5.01
CA ALA A 112 -14.40 6.19 -5.45
C ALA A 112 -14.95 6.37 -6.89
N VAL A 113 -14.49 5.57 -7.85
CA VAL A 113 -14.86 5.70 -9.26
C VAL A 113 -16.35 5.45 -9.50
N TYR A 114 -16.96 4.52 -8.78
CA TYR A 114 -18.36 4.16 -8.98
C TYR A 114 -19.34 4.88 -8.04
N SER A 115 -18.86 5.42 -6.92
CA SER A 115 -19.73 6.09 -5.93
C SER A 115 -19.63 7.61 -5.93
N LEU A 116 -18.58 8.18 -6.53
CA LEU A 116 -18.38 9.63 -6.58
C LEU A 116 -18.61 10.21 -7.97
N PRO A 117 -19.13 11.44 -8.07
CA PRO A 117 -19.16 12.15 -9.33
C PRO A 117 -17.73 12.51 -9.77
N ARG A 118 -17.52 12.64 -11.08
CA ARG A 118 -16.26 13.15 -11.62
C ARG A 118 -16.07 14.61 -11.22
N TYR A 119 -15.02 14.89 -10.44
CA TYR A 119 -14.74 16.24 -9.92
C TYR A 119 -14.25 17.21 -11.00
N SER A 120 -13.45 16.71 -11.95
CA SER A 120 -12.79 17.51 -12.97
C SER A 120 -12.57 16.70 -14.25
N GLU A 121 -12.46 17.38 -15.39
CA GLU A 121 -12.04 16.75 -16.64
C GLU A 121 -10.66 16.10 -16.54
N LEU A 122 -9.78 16.58 -15.65
CA LEU A 122 -8.45 16.00 -15.43
C LEU A 122 -8.44 14.80 -14.48
N ALA A 123 -9.53 14.51 -13.78
CA ALA A 123 -9.57 13.48 -12.73
C ALA A 123 -9.18 12.08 -13.23
N GLU A 124 -9.76 11.63 -14.34
CA GLU A 124 -9.45 10.31 -14.92
C GLU A 124 -8.01 10.20 -15.45
N PRO A 125 -7.48 11.17 -16.23
CA PRO A 125 -6.06 11.16 -16.62
C PRO A 125 -5.10 11.18 -15.42
N LEU A 126 -5.40 11.94 -14.37
CA LEU A 126 -4.58 12.01 -13.16
C LEU A 126 -4.62 10.68 -12.40
N LEU A 127 -5.79 10.05 -12.27
CA LEU A 127 -5.93 8.72 -11.68
C LEU A 127 -5.09 7.68 -12.44
N LEU A 128 -5.17 7.66 -13.78
CA LEU A 128 -4.38 6.72 -14.60
C LEU A 128 -2.88 6.97 -14.47
N SER A 129 -2.46 8.25 -14.44
CA SER A 129 -1.05 8.63 -14.24
C SER A 129 -0.56 8.22 -12.84
N GLY A 130 -1.42 8.38 -11.84
CA GLY A 130 -1.20 7.89 -10.49
C GLY A 130 -1.04 6.38 -10.43
N LEU A 131 -1.92 5.62 -11.09
CA LEU A 131 -1.81 4.15 -11.17
C LEU A 131 -0.54 3.68 -11.89
N ILE A 132 -0.13 4.35 -12.96
CA ILE A 132 1.13 4.05 -13.67
C ILE A 132 2.32 4.26 -12.74
N THR A 133 2.40 5.45 -12.15
CA THR A 133 3.52 5.81 -11.27
C THR A 133 3.54 4.92 -10.03
N PHE A 134 2.38 4.55 -9.50
CA PHE A 134 2.23 3.65 -8.37
C PHE A 134 2.81 2.26 -8.70
N ALA A 135 2.40 1.66 -9.83
CA ALA A 135 2.97 0.38 -10.29
C ALA A 135 4.49 0.46 -10.49
N GLY A 136 4.99 1.57 -11.05
CA GLY A 136 6.42 1.80 -11.24
C GLY A 136 7.20 1.86 -9.92
N VAL A 137 6.65 2.58 -8.93
CA VAL A 137 7.26 2.67 -7.60
C VAL A 137 7.22 1.32 -6.89
N GLU A 138 6.13 0.57 -6.95
CA GLU A 138 6.07 -0.77 -6.35
C GLU A 138 7.10 -1.73 -6.93
N VAL A 139 7.20 -1.80 -8.27
CA VAL A 139 8.20 -2.62 -8.95
C VAL A 139 9.61 -2.19 -8.56
N PHE A 140 9.88 -0.88 -8.52
CA PHE A 140 11.16 -0.33 -8.11
C PHE A 140 11.52 -0.75 -6.68
N VAL A 141 10.61 -0.55 -5.73
CA VAL A 141 10.80 -0.88 -4.31
C VAL A 141 11.02 -2.38 -4.16
N LEU A 142 10.19 -3.21 -4.79
CA LEU A 142 10.29 -4.66 -4.71
C LEU A 142 11.64 -5.18 -5.23
N ARG A 143 12.08 -4.69 -6.39
CA ARG A 143 13.37 -5.09 -6.97
C ARG A 143 14.56 -4.57 -6.16
N ALA A 144 14.50 -3.34 -5.67
CA ALA A 144 15.55 -2.74 -4.84
C ALA A 144 15.71 -3.48 -3.51
N VAL A 145 14.61 -3.74 -2.80
CA VAL A 145 14.60 -4.47 -1.53
C VAL A 145 15.06 -5.91 -1.73
N ALA A 146 14.62 -6.58 -2.80
CA ALA A 146 15.09 -7.92 -3.09
C ALA A 146 16.59 -7.96 -3.39
N SER A 147 17.11 -6.97 -4.10
CA SER A 147 18.54 -6.84 -4.37
C SER A 147 19.35 -6.62 -3.08
N SER A 148 18.93 -5.67 -2.23
CA SER A 148 19.67 -5.34 -1.00
C SER A 148 19.68 -6.50 0.01
N THR A 149 18.58 -7.25 0.08
CA THR A 149 18.41 -8.35 1.03
C THR A 149 18.75 -9.72 0.45
N LYS A 150 19.17 -9.80 -0.81
CA LYS A 150 19.45 -11.06 -1.55
C LYS A 150 18.26 -12.02 -1.55
N SER A 151 17.05 -11.47 -1.63
CA SER A 151 15.79 -12.21 -1.58
C SER A 151 15.43 -12.80 -2.95
N ALA A 152 14.81 -13.99 -2.95
CA ALA A 152 14.23 -14.57 -4.16
C ALA A 152 12.82 -14.00 -4.36
N LEU A 153 12.55 -13.35 -5.48
CA LEU A 153 11.23 -12.79 -5.80
C LEU A 153 10.31 -13.88 -6.35
N LYS A 154 9.73 -14.74 -5.50
CA LYS A 154 8.81 -15.80 -5.91
C LYS A 154 7.36 -15.31 -5.99
N THR A 155 6.97 -14.41 -5.09
CA THR A 155 5.60 -13.88 -4.99
C THR A 155 5.44 -12.52 -5.70
N TRP A 156 6.36 -12.14 -6.58
CA TRP A 156 6.34 -10.85 -7.27
C TRP A 156 5.08 -10.52 -8.09
N PRO A 157 4.29 -11.49 -8.61
CA PRO A 157 3.04 -11.19 -9.31
C PRO A 157 1.89 -10.84 -8.35
N VAL A 158 2.02 -11.15 -7.05
CA VAL A 158 0.93 -11.00 -6.08
C VAL A 158 0.39 -9.56 -6.02
N PRO A 159 1.22 -8.50 -5.90
CA PRO A 159 0.73 -7.12 -5.90
C PRO A 159 -0.09 -6.76 -7.15
N ALA A 160 0.31 -7.27 -8.31
CA ALA A 160 -0.34 -7.00 -9.58
C ALA A 160 -1.75 -7.62 -9.64
N ILE A 161 -1.89 -8.85 -9.13
CA ILE A 161 -3.14 -9.63 -9.22
C ILE A 161 -4.14 -9.22 -8.13
N THR A 162 -3.66 -8.81 -6.96
CA THR A 162 -4.55 -8.43 -5.85
C THR A 162 -5.26 -7.10 -6.10
N PHE A 163 -4.69 -6.18 -6.87
CA PHE A 163 -5.36 -4.92 -7.21
C PHE A 163 -6.69 -5.16 -7.98
N PRO A 164 -6.71 -5.91 -9.10
CA PRO A 164 -7.97 -6.32 -9.74
C PRO A 164 -8.92 -7.07 -8.81
N ALA A 165 -8.42 -7.93 -7.93
CA ALA A 165 -9.25 -8.66 -6.98
C ALA A 165 -9.95 -7.71 -5.99
N GLY A 166 -9.24 -6.69 -5.50
CA GLY A 166 -9.79 -5.60 -4.70
C GLY A 166 -10.87 -4.83 -5.44
N TRP A 167 -10.56 -4.41 -6.67
CA TRP A 167 -11.51 -3.70 -7.54
C TRP A 167 -12.81 -4.48 -7.76
N LEU A 168 -12.70 -5.77 -8.10
CA LEU A 168 -13.86 -6.62 -8.34
C LEU A 168 -14.68 -6.88 -7.07
N SER A 169 -14.07 -6.79 -5.89
CA SER A 169 -14.77 -6.94 -4.61
C SER A 169 -15.83 -5.85 -4.40
N TYR A 170 -15.74 -4.70 -5.08
CA TYR A 170 -16.77 -3.65 -5.07
C TYR A 170 -18.15 -4.16 -5.48
N TRP A 171 -18.21 -5.15 -6.39
CA TRP A 171 -19.48 -5.69 -6.91
C TRP A 171 -20.08 -6.79 -6.03
N VAL A 172 -19.35 -7.25 -5.02
CA VAL A 172 -19.74 -8.36 -4.15
C VAL A 172 -19.97 -7.89 -2.72
N LEU A 173 -19.23 -6.87 -2.29
CA LEU A 173 -19.34 -6.27 -0.97
C LEU A 173 -20.38 -5.14 -0.96
N PRO A 174 -20.99 -4.84 0.19
CA PRO A 174 -21.83 -3.66 0.33
C PRO A 174 -21.00 -2.37 0.14
N PRO A 175 -21.63 -1.22 -0.16
CA PRO A 175 -20.92 0.02 -0.42
C PRO A 175 -20.03 0.44 0.76
N LEU A 176 -18.79 0.79 0.46
CA LEU A 176 -17.79 1.21 1.46
C LEU A 176 -18.23 2.47 2.24
N SER A 177 -19.01 3.34 1.58
CA SER A 177 -19.50 4.59 2.16
C SER A 177 -20.49 4.36 3.31
N THR A 178 -21.29 3.28 3.26
CA THR A 178 -22.42 3.07 4.17
C THR A 178 -22.26 1.86 5.09
N ASP A 179 -21.41 0.89 4.75
CA ASP A 179 -21.28 -0.35 5.51
C ASP A 179 -19.91 -0.48 6.21
N ILE A 180 -19.93 -0.99 7.45
CA ILE A 180 -18.74 -1.21 8.28
C ILE A 180 -17.94 -2.46 7.86
N TYR A 181 -18.61 -3.46 7.30
CA TYR A 181 -18.02 -4.74 6.93
C TYR A 181 -16.85 -4.59 5.92
N PRO A 182 -17.01 -3.90 4.76
CA PRO A 182 -15.89 -3.68 3.85
C PRO A 182 -14.78 -2.85 4.49
N ARG A 183 -15.11 -1.89 5.36
CA ARG A 183 -14.10 -1.11 6.11
C ARG A 183 -13.27 -1.98 7.04
N LEU A 184 -13.89 -2.97 7.70
CA LEU A 184 -13.19 -3.92 8.56
C LEU A 184 -12.27 -4.85 7.75
N ILE A 185 -12.72 -5.34 6.59
CA ILE A 185 -11.89 -6.13 5.68
C ILE A 185 -10.65 -5.33 5.28
N LEU A 186 -10.85 -4.08 4.84
CA LEU A 186 -9.76 -3.18 4.46
C LEU A 186 -8.81 -2.91 5.61
N ALA A 187 -9.32 -2.54 6.80
CA ALA A 187 -8.49 -2.28 7.97
C ALA A 187 -7.65 -3.51 8.36
N THR A 188 -8.22 -4.71 8.23
CA THR A 188 -7.54 -5.98 8.52
C THR A 188 -6.44 -6.26 7.49
N ALA A 189 -6.72 -6.10 6.20
CA ALA A 189 -5.74 -6.25 5.13
C ALA A 189 -4.60 -5.22 5.26
N GLN A 190 -4.94 -3.97 5.58
CA GLN A 190 -3.98 -2.89 5.82
C GLN A 190 -3.11 -3.16 7.07
N ALA A 191 -3.67 -3.74 8.14
CA ALA A 191 -2.89 -4.15 9.31
C ALA A 191 -1.84 -5.22 8.94
N GLY A 192 -2.25 -6.22 8.17
CA GLY A 192 -1.36 -7.25 7.66
C GLY A 192 -0.30 -6.70 6.69
N SER A 193 -0.71 -5.79 5.81
CA SER A 193 0.18 -5.07 4.89
C SER A 193 1.25 -4.30 5.65
N ALA A 194 0.85 -3.47 6.62
CA ALA A 194 1.74 -2.70 7.46
C ALA A 194 2.78 -3.59 8.13
N ALA A 195 2.38 -4.71 8.75
CA ALA A 195 3.30 -5.64 9.39
C ALA A 195 4.40 -6.17 8.44
N LEU A 196 4.00 -6.61 7.25
CA LEU A 196 4.89 -7.19 6.25
C LEU A 196 5.82 -6.15 5.63
N ILE A 197 5.29 -4.98 5.25
CA ILE A 197 6.07 -3.90 4.65
C ILE A 197 7.04 -3.33 5.68
N VAL A 198 6.63 -3.12 6.94
CA VAL A 198 7.51 -2.67 8.03
C VAL A 198 8.68 -3.62 8.20
N TYR A 199 8.43 -4.93 8.27
CA TYR A 199 9.51 -5.92 8.38
C TYR A 199 10.50 -5.83 7.21
N ALA A 200 10.01 -5.80 5.97
CA ALA A 200 10.86 -5.73 4.79
C ALA A 200 11.65 -4.40 4.71
N MET A 201 10.97 -3.29 5.00
CA MET A 201 11.53 -1.94 5.04
C MET A 201 12.64 -1.83 6.08
N PHE A 202 12.43 -2.33 7.30
CA PHE A 202 13.47 -2.33 8.33
C PHE A 202 14.70 -3.12 7.88
N ARG A 203 14.51 -4.33 7.34
CA ARG A 203 15.63 -5.15 6.85
C ARG A 203 16.41 -4.45 5.74
N ASN A 204 15.73 -3.83 4.78
CA ASN A 204 16.36 -3.06 3.72
C ASN A 204 17.11 -1.83 4.25
N ASN A 205 16.49 -1.06 5.16
CA ASN A 205 17.07 0.16 5.69
C ASN A 205 18.30 -0.11 6.57
N LEU A 206 18.34 -1.23 7.29
CA LEU A 206 19.56 -1.65 8.00
C LEU A 206 20.71 -1.92 7.03
N VAL A 207 20.45 -2.60 5.92
CA VAL A 207 21.46 -2.83 4.87
C VAL A 207 21.91 -1.50 4.26
N ALA A 208 20.97 -0.66 3.84
CA ALA A 208 21.27 0.63 3.24
C ALA A 208 22.09 1.53 4.19
N ALA A 209 21.66 1.66 5.44
CA ALA A 209 22.37 2.43 6.45
C ALA A 209 23.79 1.90 6.68
N SER A 210 23.98 0.58 6.79
CA SER A 210 25.31 -0.01 6.99
C SER A 210 26.29 0.32 5.86
N LEU A 211 25.79 0.49 4.64
CA LEU A 211 26.57 0.82 3.45
C LEU A 211 26.74 2.35 3.25
N MET A 212 26.09 3.18 4.07
CA MET A 212 26.01 4.64 3.88
C MET A 212 26.52 5.43 5.09
N GLY A 213 27.25 4.78 6.00
CA GLY A 213 27.81 5.42 7.20
C GLY A 213 26.90 5.38 8.43
N GLY A 214 25.89 4.52 8.44
CA GLY A 214 25.02 4.26 9.59
C GLY A 214 23.81 5.19 9.71
N LEU A 215 23.05 5.01 10.80
CA LEU A 215 21.83 5.78 11.09
C LEU A 215 22.08 7.24 11.48
N SER A 216 23.32 7.63 11.77
CA SER A 216 23.69 9.03 11.99
C SER A 216 24.04 9.76 10.69
N SER A 217 24.09 9.06 9.55
CA SER A 217 24.48 9.63 8.27
C SER A 217 23.38 10.48 7.65
N TYR A 218 23.65 11.77 7.43
CA TYR A 218 22.76 12.66 6.67
C TYR A 218 22.45 12.10 5.28
N LYS A 219 23.43 11.48 4.60
CA LYS A 219 23.24 10.92 3.26
C LYS A 219 22.16 9.84 3.28
N PHE A 220 22.22 8.92 4.25
CA PHE A 220 21.21 7.88 4.41
C PHE A 220 19.81 8.48 4.55
N TRP A 221 19.63 9.45 5.47
CA TRP A 221 18.34 10.09 5.70
C TRP A 221 17.84 10.90 4.51
N ALA A 222 18.71 11.63 3.82
CA ALA A 222 18.33 12.39 2.63
C ALA A 222 17.79 11.48 1.51
N PHE A 223 18.44 10.35 1.26
CA PHE A 223 17.96 9.37 0.27
C PHE A 223 16.72 8.61 0.73
N LEU A 224 16.62 8.28 2.02
CA LEU A 224 15.40 7.71 2.60
C LEU A 224 14.22 8.67 2.43
N PHE A 225 14.40 9.95 2.72
CA PHE A 225 13.37 10.96 2.51
C PHE A 225 13.02 11.13 1.02
N GLY A 226 14.01 11.06 0.13
CA GLY A 226 13.76 11.01 -1.31
C GLY A 226 12.85 9.86 -1.73
N GLY A 227 12.95 8.71 -1.06
CA GLY A 227 12.03 7.59 -1.19
C GLY A 227 10.60 7.90 -0.74
N VAL A 228 10.46 8.56 0.41
CA VAL A 228 9.15 9.00 0.93
C VAL A 228 8.47 9.93 -0.06
N MET A 229 9.21 10.87 -0.65
CA MET A 229 8.72 11.79 -1.68
C MET A 229 8.41 11.07 -3.00
N LEU A 230 9.20 10.06 -3.38
CA LEU A 230 8.95 9.26 -4.57
C LEU A 230 7.57 8.58 -4.51
N TYR A 231 7.19 8.07 -3.34
CA TYR A 231 5.87 7.46 -3.14
C TYR A 231 4.73 8.47 -3.01
N ALA A 232 4.99 9.68 -2.50
CA ALA A 232 3.97 10.72 -2.38
C ALA A 232 3.41 11.14 -3.76
N VAL A 233 4.20 11.04 -4.83
CA VAL A 233 3.77 11.38 -6.19
C VAL A 233 2.55 10.57 -6.65
N PRO A 234 2.61 9.22 -6.73
CA PRO A 234 1.43 8.44 -7.12
C PRO A 234 0.26 8.64 -6.16
N GLU A 235 0.53 8.74 -4.86
CA GLU A 235 -0.50 8.99 -3.87
C GLU A 235 -1.29 10.27 -4.18
N VAL A 236 -0.61 11.41 -4.33
CA VAL A 236 -1.25 12.70 -4.62
C VAL A 236 -2.04 12.65 -5.93
N LEU A 237 -1.47 12.06 -6.98
CA LEU A 237 -2.15 11.95 -8.28
C LEU A 237 -3.47 11.17 -8.19
N ILE A 238 -3.52 10.12 -7.38
CA ILE A 238 -4.72 9.30 -7.18
C ILE A 238 -5.75 10.07 -6.34
N HIS A 239 -5.31 10.79 -5.30
CA HIS A 239 -6.18 11.62 -4.47
C HIS A 239 -6.83 12.78 -5.23
N LEU A 240 -6.16 13.30 -6.27
CA LEU A 240 -6.71 14.36 -7.11
C LEU A 240 -7.91 13.92 -7.98
N TYR A 241 -8.31 12.64 -7.94
CA TYR A 241 -9.53 12.19 -8.61
C TYR A 241 -10.80 12.88 -8.07
N HIS A 242 -10.92 13.01 -6.75
CA HIS A 242 -12.02 13.71 -6.08
C HIS A 242 -11.62 14.04 -4.63
N PRO A 243 -12.02 15.19 -4.04
CA PRO A 243 -11.66 15.54 -2.66
C PRO A 243 -12.01 14.46 -1.61
N GLU A 244 -13.17 13.80 -1.79
CA GLU A 244 -13.62 12.69 -0.94
C GLU A 244 -12.84 11.38 -1.13
N VAL A 245 -11.97 11.28 -2.14
CA VAL A 245 -11.06 10.13 -2.27
C VAL A 245 -10.15 10.04 -1.05
N HIS A 246 -9.80 11.15 -0.41
CA HIS A 246 -9.09 11.10 0.89
C HIS A 246 -9.89 10.35 1.96
N ALA A 247 -11.22 10.46 1.98
CA ALA A 247 -12.04 9.74 2.96
C ALA A 247 -12.14 8.23 2.67
N TYR A 248 -11.95 7.83 1.41
CA TYR A 248 -11.87 6.41 1.04
C TYR A 248 -10.46 5.86 1.18
N LEU A 249 -9.43 6.64 0.83
CA LEU A 249 -8.00 6.32 0.86
C LEU A 249 -7.37 6.38 2.24
N HIS A 250 -7.94 7.20 3.13
CA HIS A 250 -7.66 7.24 4.55
C HIS A 250 -8.99 6.96 5.27
N LEU A 251 -9.25 5.67 5.52
CA LEU A 251 -10.51 5.16 6.11
C LEU A 251 -10.96 5.92 7.36
#